data_AF-A0A5S9IUY3-F1
#
_entry.id   AF-A0A5S9IUY3-F1
#
_cell.length_a   1.000
_cell.length_b   1.000
_cell.length_c   1.000
_cell.angle_alpha   90.00
_cell.angle_beta   90.00
_cell.angle_gamma   90.00
#
_symmetry.space_group_name_H-M   'P 1'
#
loop_
_entity.id
_entity.type
_entity.pdbx_description
1 polymer ?
#
loop_
_entity_poly.entity_id
_entity_poly.type
_entity_poly.pdbx_seq_one_letter_code
_entity_poly.pdbx_strand_id
1 'polypeptide(L)'
;MSPQRVNFFKGQLLRVKDFKDEQEYHVEMMRMHHRYLHTWGIINGLRVNAVRQTISIEAGNAISANGDFISLSKTLNIEDSEFPSNKFHVVVMYDEKMAEPVEEAGIKGYSRIIETGKVDLVSSPDRDSHVVLAKVIVKSDGIKIDGSGRRSSGLAVTSETGEKLSIYGKLYEKEESGLFFDAPWAEFAGRLLTKNLKVTGTAIFGNDEDDHAIFNSVIHPRIKPNKPLPSNRYPGRKLQIAGDVEFQEILSTPDGMIVSAGKDISLISNSGVYIKTDNPGANNLGGHLIVEKDLRVLGKLNAKTKQFVIDHPTNHEKDLQHSTLEGPEIGVYYRGESQLINGKTTIVLPEYFEALTHAENRTVLITPKCDPGENKTSALAASAVRNGQFSVTAIDDNNKRQRFYWEVKAVRSDVPHLDVEVVKTTDTLVKK
;
A
#
# COMPACT_ATOMS: atom_id res chain seq x y z
N MET A 1 22.92 -35.00 -37.22
CA MET A 1 22.78 -35.50 -38.60
C MET A 1 21.34 -35.31 -39.02
N SER A 2 21.08 -34.97 -40.28
CA SER A 2 19.69 -34.86 -40.79
C SER A 2 19.03 -36.24 -40.81
N PRO A 3 17.73 -36.36 -40.45
CA PRO A 3 17.04 -37.64 -40.49
C PRO A 3 16.98 -38.17 -41.93
N GLN A 4 17.23 -39.47 -42.10
CA GLN A 4 17.22 -40.16 -43.39
C GLN A 4 16.18 -41.27 -43.36
N ARG A 5 15.26 -41.26 -44.32
CA ARG A 5 14.29 -42.35 -44.52
C ARG A 5 14.75 -43.27 -45.64
N VAL A 6 14.37 -44.53 -45.54
CA VAL A 6 14.59 -45.52 -46.61
C VAL A 6 13.79 -45.10 -47.86
N ASN A 7 14.42 -45.15 -49.02
CA ASN A 7 13.78 -44.89 -50.30
C ASN A 7 13.62 -46.20 -51.08
N PHE A 8 12.44 -46.79 -51.02
CA PHE A 8 12.15 -48.02 -51.75
C PHE A 8 12.03 -47.78 -53.26
N PHE A 9 12.65 -48.65 -54.07
CA PHE A 9 12.57 -48.56 -55.53
C PHE A 9 12.30 -49.91 -56.20
N LYS A 10 11.77 -49.86 -57.42
CA LYS A 10 11.40 -51.06 -58.18
C LYS A 10 12.64 -51.91 -58.46
N GLY A 11 12.55 -53.19 -58.14
CA GLY A 11 13.64 -54.16 -58.32
C GLY A 11 14.64 -54.20 -57.15
N GLN A 12 14.43 -53.42 -56.09
CA GLN A 12 15.23 -53.50 -54.88
C GLN A 12 14.95 -54.82 -54.14
N LEU A 13 16.02 -55.51 -53.73
CA LEU A 13 15.94 -56.62 -52.79
C LEU A 13 15.95 -56.08 -51.36
N LEU A 14 14.86 -56.30 -50.62
CA LEU A 14 14.70 -55.85 -49.24
C LEU A 14 15.50 -56.71 -48.26
N ARG A 15 16.15 -56.07 -47.29
CA ARG A 15 16.97 -56.70 -46.25
C ARG A 15 16.43 -56.34 -44.87
N VAL A 16 16.77 -57.14 -43.87
CA VAL A 16 16.45 -56.85 -42.46
C VAL A 16 16.87 -55.43 -42.04
N LYS A 17 18.01 -54.95 -42.56
CA LYS A 17 18.50 -53.60 -42.28
C LYS A 17 17.52 -52.52 -42.77
N ASP A 18 16.92 -52.68 -43.95
CA ASP A 18 16.00 -51.67 -44.51
C ASP A 18 14.78 -51.48 -43.59
N PHE A 19 14.24 -52.56 -43.03
CA PHE A 19 13.12 -52.49 -42.08
C PHE A 19 13.52 -51.89 -40.72
N LYS A 20 14.73 -52.21 -40.24
CA LYS A 20 15.26 -51.61 -38.99
C LYS A 20 15.48 -50.11 -39.15
N ASP A 21 16.11 -49.70 -40.25
CA ASP A 21 16.35 -48.28 -40.56
C ASP A 21 15.02 -47.52 -40.70
N GLU A 22 14.00 -48.13 -41.32
CA GLU A 22 12.67 -47.53 -41.42
C GLU A 22 11.99 -47.38 -40.04
N GLN A 23 12.06 -48.40 -39.18
CA GLN A 23 11.52 -48.34 -37.82
C GLN A 23 12.25 -47.29 -36.98
N GLU A 24 13.58 -47.27 -37.00
CA GLU A 24 14.41 -46.28 -36.31
C GLU A 24 14.10 -44.87 -36.78
N TYR A 25 13.90 -44.66 -38.09
CA TYR A 25 13.48 -43.36 -38.63
C TYR A 25 12.15 -42.90 -38.02
N HIS A 26 11.14 -43.76 -37.97
CA HIS A 26 9.83 -43.40 -37.41
C HIS A 26 9.89 -43.11 -35.91
N VAL A 27 10.63 -43.92 -35.15
CA VAL A 27 10.86 -43.71 -33.71
C VAL A 27 11.56 -42.36 -33.48
N GLU A 28 12.63 -42.08 -34.22
CA GLU A 28 13.38 -40.83 -34.06
C GLU A 28 12.56 -39.61 -34.49
N MET A 29 11.77 -39.71 -35.56
CA MET A 29 10.88 -38.62 -35.98
C MET A 29 9.81 -38.31 -34.93
N MET A 30 9.26 -39.33 -34.25
CA MET A 30 8.32 -39.13 -33.15
C MET A 30 9.00 -38.52 -31.91
N ARG A 31 10.20 -38.99 -31.56
CA ARG A 31 11.01 -38.37 -30.49
C ARG A 31 11.32 -36.92 -30.79
N MET A 32 11.68 -36.59 -32.04
CA MET A 32 11.86 -35.21 -32.49
C MET A 32 10.57 -34.40 -32.34
N HIS A 33 9.42 -34.92 -32.79
CA HIS A 33 8.13 -34.24 -32.61
C HIS A 33 7.87 -33.91 -31.14
N HIS A 34 8.05 -34.89 -30.24
CA HIS A 34 7.89 -34.68 -28.80
C HIS A 34 8.87 -33.65 -28.24
N ARG A 35 10.16 -33.68 -28.61
CA ARG A 35 11.16 -32.74 -28.08
C ARG A 35 10.98 -31.30 -28.57
N TYR A 36 10.53 -31.11 -29.81
CA TYR A 36 10.48 -29.79 -30.44
C TYR A 36 9.13 -29.10 -30.33
N LEU A 37 8.03 -29.85 -30.24
CA LEU A 37 6.68 -29.28 -30.18
C LEU A 37 6.07 -29.39 -28.78
N HIS A 38 6.58 -30.30 -27.95
CA HIS A 38 6.07 -30.50 -26.59
C HIS A 38 7.14 -30.23 -25.55
N THR A 39 6.71 -29.94 -24.33
CA THR A 39 7.57 -30.05 -23.16
C THR A 39 7.46 -31.43 -22.55
N TRP A 40 8.55 -31.89 -21.93
CA TRP A 40 8.56 -33.14 -21.19
C TRP A 40 7.73 -33.03 -19.90
N GLY A 41 7.17 -34.14 -19.45
CA GLY A 41 6.32 -34.21 -18.27
C GLY A 41 5.13 -35.15 -18.44
N ILE A 42 4.22 -35.10 -17.49
CA ILE A 42 3.03 -35.96 -17.39
C ILE A 42 1.94 -35.46 -18.34
N ILE A 43 1.43 -36.33 -19.21
CA ILE A 43 0.29 -36.04 -20.08
C ILE A 43 -1.02 -36.26 -19.31
N ASN A 44 -1.16 -37.44 -18.69
CA ASN A 44 -2.33 -37.82 -17.90
C ASN A 44 -1.99 -38.90 -16.87
N GLY A 45 -2.85 -39.05 -15.86
CA GLY A 45 -2.73 -40.11 -14.85
C GLY A 45 -1.42 -40.04 -14.06
N LEU A 46 -0.79 -41.20 -13.86
CA LEU A 46 0.47 -41.36 -13.12
C LEU A 46 0.42 -40.75 -11.72
N ARG A 47 -0.77 -40.73 -11.11
CA ARG A 47 -0.96 -40.16 -9.77
C ARG A 47 -0.39 -41.13 -8.74
N VAL A 48 0.38 -40.60 -7.81
CA VAL A 48 0.91 -41.36 -6.69
C VAL A 48 -0.02 -41.15 -5.51
N ASN A 49 -0.57 -42.23 -4.98
CA ASN A 49 -1.39 -42.24 -3.77
C ASN A 49 -0.72 -43.15 -2.73
N ALA A 50 -0.99 -42.88 -1.45
CA ALA A 50 -0.51 -43.72 -0.35
C ALA A 50 -1.71 -44.17 0.47
N VAL A 51 -1.80 -45.48 0.69
CA VAL A 51 -2.80 -46.08 1.57
C VAL A 51 -2.08 -47.04 2.50
N ARG A 52 -2.10 -46.75 3.81
CA ARG A 52 -1.34 -47.49 4.83
C ARG A 52 0.17 -47.47 4.53
N GLN A 53 0.74 -48.63 4.22
CA GLN A 53 2.17 -48.84 3.95
C GLN A 53 2.47 -49.11 2.47
N THR A 54 1.46 -48.99 1.60
CA THR A 54 1.59 -49.25 0.17
C THR A 54 1.47 -47.94 -0.61
N ILE A 55 2.31 -47.80 -1.65
CA ILE A 55 2.21 -46.71 -2.62
C ILE A 55 1.56 -47.25 -3.88
N SER A 56 0.53 -46.58 -4.39
CA SER A 56 -0.08 -46.89 -5.67
C SER A 56 0.21 -45.80 -6.69
N ILE A 57 0.56 -46.21 -7.91
CA ILE A 57 0.80 -45.34 -9.06
C ILE A 57 -0.24 -45.68 -10.11
N GLU A 58 -1.16 -44.76 -10.38
CA GLU A 58 -2.22 -44.95 -11.38
C GLU A 58 -1.63 -45.07 -12.80
N ALA A 59 -2.32 -45.82 -13.66
CA ALA A 59 -2.01 -45.86 -15.10
C ALA A 59 -1.99 -44.44 -15.71
N GLY A 60 -1.18 -44.24 -16.74
CA GLY A 60 -1.09 -42.93 -17.39
C GLY A 60 0.12 -42.81 -18.31
N ASN A 61 0.33 -41.60 -18.81
CA ASN A 61 1.31 -41.34 -19.87
C ASN A 61 2.16 -40.10 -19.57
N ALA A 62 3.40 -40.13 -20.04
CA ALA A 62 4.36 -39.02 -19.92
C ALA A 62 5.29 -38.96 -21.13
N ILE A 63 6.02 -37.85 -21.26
CA ILE A 63 7.10 -37.64 -22.22
C ILE A 63 8.40 -37.39 -21.44
N SER A 64 9.46 -38.14 -21.73
CA SER A 64 10.81 -37.92 -21.16
C SER A 64 11.46 -36.66 -21.76
N ALA A 65 12.53 -36.13 -21.14
CA ALA A 65 13.25 -35.00 -21.73
C ALA A 65 13.92 -35.35 -23.07
N ASN A 66 14.20 -36.64 -23.29
CA ASN A 66 14.70 -37.18 -24.56
C ASN A 66 13.59 -37.39 -25.61
N GLY A 67 12.32 -37.12 -25.30
CA GLY A 67 11.19 -37.26 -26.22
C GLY A 67 10.57 -38.66 -26.27
N ASP A 68 10.95 -39.55 -25.35
CA ASP A 68 10.36 -40.88 -25.26
C ASP A 68 8.93 -40.79 -24.75
N PHE A 69 8.03 -41.52 -25.41
CA PHE A 69 6.66 -41.67 -24.93
C PHE A 69 6.61 -42.80 -23.91
N ILE A 70 6.24 -42.46 -22.68
CA ILE A 70 6.20 -43.38 -21.55
C ILE A 70 4.73 -43.73 -21.28
N SER A 71 4.39 -45.02 -21.36
CA SER A 71 3.03 -45.50 -21.10
C SER A 71 3.00 -46.57 -20.01
N LEU A 72 2.43 -46.22 -18.86
CA LEU A 72 2.14 -47.16 -17.78
C LEU A 72 0.69 -47.65 -17.95
N SER A 73 0.51 -48.88 -18.40
CA SER A 73 -0.79 -49.41 -18.85
C SER A 73 -1.73 -49.81 -17.70
N LYS A 74 -1.21 -50.04 -16.50
CA LYS A 74 -1.98 -50.49 -15.32
C LYS A 74 -1.45 -49.84 -14.06
N THR A 75 -2.30 -49.71 -13.05
CA THR A 75 -1.89 -49.25 -11.74
C THR A 75 -0.85 -50.20 -11.14
N LEU A 76 0.26 -49.65 -10.67
CA LEU A 76 1.31 -50.37 -9.96
C LEU A 76 1.20 -50.11 -8.46
N ASN A 77 1.28 -51.16 -7.66
CA ASN A 77 1.38 -51.05 -6.21
C ASN A 77 2.78 -51.47 -5.78
N ILE A 78 3.39 -50.69 -4.90
CA ILE A 78 4.73 -50.95 -4.35
C ILE A 78 4.58 -51.02 -2.83
N GLU A 79 5.00 -52.15 -2.26
CA GLU A 79 4.93 -52.39 -0.83
C GLU A 79 6.13 -51.76 -0.10
N ASP A 80 5.97 -51.51 1.20
CA ASP A 80 7.01 -50.92 2.05
C ASP A 80 8.35 -51.64 2.04
N SER A 81 8.32 -52.97 1.88
CA SER A 81 9.52 -53.82 1.77
C SER A 81 10.43 -53.47 0.60
N GLU A 82 9.90 -52.78 -0.43
CA GLU A 82 10.64 -52.35 -1.62
C GLU A 82 11.19 -50.92 -1.47
N PHE A 83 10.88 -50.21 -0.37
CA PHE A 83 11.32 -48.83 -0.22
C PHE A 83 12.83 -48.75 0.06
N PRO A 84 13.58 -47.97 -0.73
CA PRO A 84 15.04 -47.90 -0.58
C PRO A 84 15.47 -47.14 0.68
N SER A 85 14.62 -46.27 1.23
CA SER A 85 14.85 -45.52 2.48
C SER A 85 13.57 -44.80 2.93
N ASN A 86 13.67 -44.02 4.02
CA ASN A 86 12.57 -43.17 4.48
C ASN A 86 12.32 -41.93 3.59
N LYS A 87 13.19 -41.63 2.61
CA LYS A 87 13.04 -40.49 1.69
C LYS A 87 13.54 -40.85 0.28
N PHE A 88 12.65 -40.83 -0.70
CA PHE A 88 12.97 -41.16 -2.09
C PHE A 88 12.04 -40.42 -3.06
N HIS A 89 12.31 -40.56 -4.36
CA HIS A 89 11.46 -40.09 -5.44
C HIS A 89 10.86 -41.28 -6.18
N VAL A 90 9.58 -41.19 -6.50
CA VAL A 90 8.92 -42.09 -7.44
C VAL A 90 9.07 -41.48 -8.82
N VAL A 91 9.70 -42.21 -9.73
CA VAL A 91 9.93 -41.78 -11.12
C VAL A 91 9.35 -42.78 -12.09
N VAL A 92 9.01 -42.32 -13.30
CA VAL A 92 8.71 -43.19 -14.43
C VAL A 92 9.69 -42.90 -15.57
N MET A 93 10.10 -43.96 -16.26
CA MET A 93 11.02 -43.91 -17.39
C MET A 93 10.58 -44.86 -18.50
N TYR A 94 11.08 -44.60 -19.71
CA TYR A 94 10.85 -45.47 -20.86
C TYR A 94 11.58 -46.80 -20.68
N ASP A 95 10.93 -47.90 -21.08
CA ASP A 95 11.47 -49.25 -21.05
C ASP A 95 10.96 -50.04 -22.25
N GLU A 96 11.81 -50.89 -22.80
CA GLU A 96 11.47 -51.81 -23.89
C GLU A 96 11.58 -53.25 -23.40
N LYS A 97 10.56 -54.06 -23.73
CA LYS A 97 10.56 -55.48 -23.40
C LYS A 97 10.30 -56.30 -24.64
N MET A 98 11.20 -57.24 -24.89
CA MET A 98 10.98 -58.26 -25.91
C MET A 98 9.76 -59.11 -25.52
N ALA A 99 8.85 -59.31 -26.47
CA ALA A 99 7.56 -59.95 -26.24
C ALA A 99 7.20 -60.90 -27.38
N GLU A 100 6.23 -61.79 -27.12
CA GLU A 100 5.79 -62.83 -28.07
C GLU A 100 6.97 -63.69 -28.55
N PRO A 101 7.51 -64.58 -27.70
CA PRO A 101 8.60 -65.47 -28.11
C PRO A 101 8.13 -66.38 -29.26
N VAL A 102 8.96 -66.49 -30.29
CA VAL A 102 8.71 -67.29 -31.49
C VAL A 102 9.92 -68.13 -31.84
N GLU A 103 9.69 -69.23 -32.54
CA GLU A 103 10.75 -70.05 -33.13
C GLU A 103 10.44 -70.23 -34.62
N GLU A 104 11.29 -69.68 -35.48
CA GLU A 104 11.15 -69.74 -36.93
C GLU A 104 12.43 -70.27 -37.55
N ALA A 105 12.31 -71.25 -38.45
CA ALA A 105 13.44 -71.92 -39.10
C ALA A 105 14.53 -72.43 -38.12
N GLY A 106 14.14 -72.82 -36.90
CA GLY A 106 15.03 -73.31 -35.85
C GLY A 106 15.75 -72.22 -35.04
N ILE A 107 15.40 -70.94 -35.24
CA ILE A 107 15.96 -69.81 -34.50
C ILE A 107 14.92 -69.29 -33.52
N LYS A 108 15.28 -69.26 -32.24
CA LYS A 108 14.44 -68.66 -31.18
C LYS A 108 14.64 -67.15 -31.14
N GLY A 109 13.54 -66.41 -31.04
CA GLY A 109 13.54 -64.95 -30.94
C GLY A 109 12.22 -64.43 -30.35
N TYR A 110 11.99 -63.14 -30.50
CA TYR A 110 10.78 -62.44 -30.08
C TYR A 110 10.22 -61.67 -31.27
N SER A 111 8.91 -61.76 -31.51
CA SER A 111 8.29 -61.13 -32.69
C SER A 111 7.82 -59.70 -32.42
N ARG A 112 7.80 -59.26 -31.15
CA ARG A 112 7.35 -57.92 -30.74
C ARG A 112 8.30 -57.28 -29.74
N ILE A 113 8.30 -55.95 -29.73
CA ILE A 113 8.85 -55.12 -28.67
C ILE A 113 7.66 -54.39 -28.05
N ILE A 114 7.51 -54.49 -26.73
CA ILE A 114 6.57 -53.69 -25.95
C ILE A 114 7.31 -52.47 -25.45
N GLU A 115 6.89 -51.30 -25.92
CA GLU A 115 7.29 -50.01 -25.37
C GLU A 115 6.40 -49.69 -24.18
N THR A 116 6.99 -49.47 -23.00
CA THR A 116 6.23 -49.29 -21.76
C THR A 116 6.93 -48.34 -20.79
N GLY A 117 6.21 -47.93 -19.74
CA GLY A 117 6.78 -47.21 -18.62
C GLY A 117 7.23 -48.16 -17.52
N LYS A 118 8.47 -48.00 -17.06
CA LYS A 118 8.98 -48.59 -15.83
C LYS A 118 8.95 -47.55 -14.72
N VAL A 119 8.44 -47.94 -13.56
CA VAL A 119 8.50 -47.13 -12.33
C VAL A 119 9.74 -47.55 -11.55
N ASP A 120 10.46 -46.57 -10.99
CA ASP A 120 11.61 -46.81 -10.13
C ASP A 120 11.57 -45.90 -8.89
N LEU A 121 12.24 -46.34 -7.82
CA LEU A 121 12.38 -45.62 -6.55
C LEU A 121 13.81 -45.16 -6.38
N VAL A 122 14.06 -43.87 -6.59
CA VAL A 122 15.42 -43.33 -6.64
C VAL A 122 15.66 -42.25 -5.58
N SER A 123 16.88 -42.19 -5.04
CA SER A 123 17.27 -41.10 -4.15
C SER A 123 17.42 -39.77 -4.90
N SER A 124 17.96 -39.83 -6.12
CA SER A 124 18.19 -38.68 -7.01
C SER A 124 17.73 -38.99 -8.44
N PRO A 125 16.68 -38.33 -8.95
CA PRO A 125 16.24 -38.50 -10.34
C PRO A 125 17.28 -38.00 -11.37
N ASP A 126 17.46 -38.73 -12.46
CA ASP A 126 18.13 -38.26 -13.67
C ASP A 126 17.18 -37.34 -14.46
N ARG A 127 17.66 -36.15 -14.83
CA ARG A 127 16.84 -35.12 -15.48
C ARG A 127 16.52 -35.43 -16.94
N ASP A 128 17.31 -36.29 -17.59
CA ASP A 128 17.16 -36.54 -19.03
C ASP A 128 16.21 -37.72 -19.29
N SER A 129 16.25 -38.72 -18.42
CA SER A 129 15.52 -39.99 -18.59
C SER A 129 14.33 -40.16 -17.64
N HIS A 130 14.30 -39.51 -16.47
CA HIS A 130 13.24 -39.70 -15.49
C HIS A 130 12.18 -38.59 -15.52
N VAL A 131 10.91 -38.99 -15.45
CA VAL A 131 9.79 -38.10 -15.13
C VAL A 131 9.40 -38.30 -13.67
N VAL A 132 9.56 -37.25 -12.86
CA VAL A 132 9.28 -37.29 -11.41
C VAL A 132 7.77 -37.27 -11.16
N LEU A 133 7.28 -38.28 -10.45
CA LEU A 133 5.86 -38.43 -10.09
C LEU A 133 5.55 -37.95 -8.67
N ALA A 134 6.48 -38.15 -7.73
CA ALA A 134 6.36 -37.64 -6.37
C ALA A 134 7.70 -37.74 -5.63
N LYS A 135 7.86 -36.90 -4.61
CA LYS A 135 8.79 -37.15 -3.51
C LYS A 135 8.03 -37.79 -2.35
N VAL A 136 8.59 -38.86 -1.80
CA VAL A 136 7.96 -39.64 -0.73
C VAL A 136 8.78 -39.51 0.54
N ILE A 137 8.09 -39.27 1.65
CA ILE A 137 8.68 -39.23 2.99
C ILE A 137 7.88 -40.20 3.88
N VAL A 138 8.53 -41.28 4.29
CA VAL A 138 7.95 -42.26 5.21
C VAL A 138 8.20 -41.80 6.65
N LYS A 139 7.14 -41.77 7.46
CA LYS A 139 7.16 -41.42 8.88
C LYS A 139 6.48 -42.51 9.70
N SER A 140 6.63 -42.43 11.02
CA SER A 140 5.97 -43.34 11.96
C SER A 140 4.43 -43.27 11.92
N ASP A 141 3.86 -42.15 11.48
CA ASP A 141 2.42 -41.91 11.37
C ASP A 141 1.85 -42.14 9.96
N GLY A 142 2.69 -42.50 8.98
CA GLY A 142 2.27 -42.84 7.62
C GLY A 142 3.22 -42.33 6.53
N ILE A 143 2.80 -42.50 5.27
CA ILE A 143 3.54 -42.07 4.09
C ILE A 143 3.05 -40.68 3.65
N LYS A 144 3.95 -39.71 3.60
CA LYS A 144 3.68 -38.39 3.02
C LYS A 144 4.13 -38.36 1.56
N ILE A 145 3.20 -38.00 0.67
CA ILE A 145 3.46 -37.78 -0.76
C ILE A 145 3.53 -36.28 -1.02
N ASP A 146 4.65 -35.83 -1.57
CA ASP A 146 4.88 -34.47 -2.04
C ASP A 146 4.91 -34.47 -3.57
N GLY A 147 3.84 -33.94 -4.17
CA GLY A 147 3.67 -33.83 -5.62
C GLY A 147 4.30 -32.58 -6.23
N SER A 148 4.98 -31.71 -5.47
CA SER A 148 5.46 -30.40 -5.96
C SER A 148 6.51 -30.47 -7.08
N GLY A 149 7.18 -31.63 -7.22
CA GLY A 149 8.10 -31.93 -8.32
C GLY A 149 7.40 -32.37 -9.61
N ARG A 150 6.09 -32.62 -9.58
CA ARG A 150 5.32 -33.03 -10.77
C ARG A 150 5.21 -31.88 -11.76
N ARG A 151 5.41 -32.22 -13.02
CA ARG A 151 5.27 -31.31 -14.16
C ARG A 151 4.35 -31.95 -15.18
N SER A 152 3.39 -31.19 -15.71
CA SER A 152 2.62 -31.60 -16.87
C SER A 152 3.39 -31.32 -18.15
N SER A 153 3.26 -32.20 -19.14
CA SER A 153 3.63 -31.89 -20.52
C SER A 153 2.79 -30.72 -21.03
N GLY A 154 3.29 -30.03 -22.05
CA GLY A 154 2.78 -28.75 -22.54
C GLY A 154 3.38 -28.41 -23.89
N LEU A 155 3.26 -27.16 -24.32
CA LEU A 155 3.72 -26.71 -25.64
C LEU A 155 5.11 -26.09 -25.56
N ALA A 156 5.99 -26.51 -26.47
CA ALA A 156 7.25 -25.82 -26.73
C ALA A 156 7.01 -24.77 -27.83
N VAL A 157 7.33 -23.51 -27.55
CA VAL A 157 7.23 -22.41 -28.52
C VAL A 157 8.65 -22.08 -28.96
N THR A 158 8.87 -22.09 -30.28
CA THR A 158 10.19 -21.83 -30.84
C THR A 158 10.33 -20.33 -31.13
N SER A 159 11.43 -19.74 -30.65
CA SER A 159 11.84 -18.40 -31.04
C SER A 159 12.86 -18.47 -32.18
N GLU A 160 12.80 -17.53 -33.13
CA GLU A 160 13.83 -17.35 -34.16
C GLU A 160 15.21 -17.05 -33.55
N THR A 161 15.25 -16.53 -32.31
CA THR A 161 16.49 -16.21 -31.58
C THR A 161 17.08 -17.40 -30.82
N GLY A 162 16.43 -18.56 -30.83
CA GLY A 162 16.87 -19.75 -30.09
C GLY A 162 16.53 -19.74 -28.59
N GLU A 163 15.86 -18.71 -28.09
CA GLU A 163 15.31 -18.70 -26.73
C GLU A 163 14.19 -19.74 -26.59
N LYS A 164 14.27 -20.55 -25.53
CA LYS A 164 13.31 -21.63 -25.27
C LYS A 164 12.11 -21.09 -24.53
N LEU A 165 11.09 -20.70 -25.29
CA LEU A 165 9.78 -20.33 -24.74
C LEU A 165 8.97 -21.60 -24.50
N SER A 166 8.39 -21.74 -23.31
CA SER A 166 7.53 -22.90 -23.07
C SER A 166 6.32 -22.59 -22.20
N ILE A 167 5.21 -23.24 -22.53
CA ILE A 167 3.94 -23.14 -21.82
C ILE A 167 3.60 -24.53 -21.28
N TYR A 168 3.60 -24.70 -19.96
CA TYR A 168 3.33 -25.99 -19.35
C TYR A 168 2.60 -25.85 -18.01
N GLY A 169 2.01 -26.95 -17.55
CA GLY A 169 1.34 -27.00 -16.24
C GLY A 169 2.31 -27.35 -15.12
N LYS A 170 2.23 -26.62 -13.99
CA LYS A 170 2.87 -27.03 -12.73
C LYS A 170 1.81 -27.43 -11.71
N LEU A 171 2.01 -28.58 -11.08
CA LEU A 171 1.08 -29.15 -10.11
C LEU A 171 1.63 -28.94 -8.69
N TYR A 172 0.91 -28.19 -7.86
CA TYR A 172 1.32 -27.93 -6.48
C TYR A 172 0.63 -28.88 -5.50
N GLU A 173 1.24 -29.08 -4.33
CA GLU A 173 0.82 -30.02 -3.27
C GLU A 173 -0.61 -29.75 -2.72
N LYS A 174 -1.24 -28.62 -3.05
CA LYS A 174 -2.53 -28.15 -2.48
C LYS A 174 -3.71 -28.09 -3.48
N GLU A 175 -3.76 -28.96 -4.48
CA GLU A 175 -4.80 -28.97 -5.54
C GLU A 175 -4.86 -27.68 -6.39
N GLU A 176 -3.90 -26.77 -6.24
CA GLU A 176 -3.74 -25.63 -7.14
C GLU A 176 -2.90 -26.10 -8.34
N SER A 177 -3.54 -26.21 -9.50
CA SER A 177 -2.87 -26.34 -10.80
C SER A 177 -2.70 -24.95 -11.41
N GLY A 178 -1.52 -24.68 -11.99
CA GLY A 178 -1.22 -23.39 -12.62
C GLY A 178 -0.65 -23.57 -14.01
N LEU A 179 -0.99 -22.64 -14.90
CA LEU A 179 -0.32 -22.47 -16.18
C LEU A 179 0.96 -21.66 -15.96
N PHE A 180 2.10 -22.22 -16.35
CA PHE A 180 3.42 -21.61 -16.19
C PHE A 180 3.97 -21.21 -17.55
N PHE A 181 4.43 -19.96 -17.63
CA PHE A 181 5.10 -19.39 -18.80
C PHE A 181 6.57 -19.23 -18.45
N ASP A 182 7.43 -20.04 -19.07
CA ASP A 182 8.87 -19.88 -18.98
C ASP A 182 9.30 -18.95 -20.13
N ALA A 183 9.13 -17.65 -19.90
CA ALA A 183 9.34 -16.59 -20.87
C ALA A 183 9.66 -15.26 -20.15
N PRO A 184 10.44 -14.34 -20.77
CA PRO A 184 10.69 -13.02 -20.20
C PRO A 184 9.44 -12.13 -20.14
N TRP A 185 8.46 -12.37 -21.01
CA TRP A 185 7.16 -11.70 -21.02
C TRP A 185 6.08 -12.67 -21.49
N ALA A 186 4.84 -12.42 -21.06
CA ALA A 186 3.65 -13.13 -21.52
C ALA A 186 2.53 -12.13 -21.74
N GLU A 187 2.06 -12.02 -22.98
CA GLU A 187 0.97 -11.13 -23.35
C GLU A 187 -0.34 -11.92 -23.49
N PHE A 188 -1.42 -11.37 -22.95
CA PHE A 188 -2.76 -11.96 -23.04
C PHE A 188 -3.70 -10.95 -23.70
N ALA A 189 -3.93 -11.11 -25.00
CA ALA A 189 -4.96 -10.34 -25.69
C ALA A 189 -6.36 -10.84 -25.25
N GLY A 190 -7.11 -9.99 -24.54
CA GLY A 190 -8.49 -10.27 -24.12
C GLY A 190 -8.69 -10.37 -22.60
N ARG A 191 -9.60 -11.25 -22.15
CA ARG A 191 -10.02 -11.32 -20.73
C ARG A 191 -9.37 -12.52 -20.02
N LEU A 192 -8.52 -12.24 -19.03
CA LEU A 192 -8.02 -13.25 -18.09
C LEU A 192 -9.03 -13.46 -16.94
N LEU A 193 -9.80 -14.55 -17.00
CA LEU A 193 -10.70 -14.98 -15.93
C LEU A 193 -9.96 -15.88 -14.94
N THR A 194 -9.64 -15.38 -13.76
CA THR A 194 -9.05 -16.18 -12.67
C THR A 194 -9.73 -15.91 -11.34
N LYS A 195 -9.88 -16.94 -10.51
CA LYS A 195 -10.36 -16.81 -9.13
C LYS A 195 -9.33 -16.13 -8.24
N ASN A 196 -8.04 -16.31 -8.53
CA ASN A 196 -6.91 -15.76 -7.77
C ASN A 196 -5.80 -15.35 -8.75
N LEU A 197 -5.60 -14.05 -8.96
CA LEU A 197 -4.40 -13.54 -9.63
C LEU A 197 -3.38 -13.14 -8.58
N LYS A 198 -2.25 -13.85 -8.53
CA LYS A 198 -1.13 -13.50 -7.66
C LYS A 198 0.04 -13.06 -8.52
N VAL A 199 0.41 -11.80 -8.43
CA VAL A 199 1.60 -11.23 -9.07
C VAL A 199 2.68 -11.10 -8.02
N THR A 200 3.86 -11.69 -8.25
CA THR A 200 5.02 -11.59 -7.36
C THR A 200 6.21 -11.08 -8.19
N GLY A 201 6.79 -9.96 -7.79
CA GLY A 201 7.83 -9.25 -8.55
C GLY A 201 7.36 -7.86 -8.99
N THR A 202 8.17 -7.18 -9.80
CA THR A 202 7.81 -5.90 -10.41
C THR A 202 6.80 -6.15 -11.53
N ALA A 203 5.66 -5.47 -11.46
CA ALA A 203 4.65 -5.50 -12.49
C ALA A 203 4.47 -4.09 -13.03
N ILE A 204 4.75 -3.91 -14.32
CA ILE A 204 4.49 -2.67 -15.04
C ILE A 204 3.13 -2.87 -15.72
N PHE A 205 2.14 -2.06 -15.34
CA PHE A 205 0.83 -2.06 -15.95
C PHE A 205 0.68 -0.79 -16.78
N GLY A 206 0.67 -0.96 -18.11
CA GLY A 206 0.57 0.14 -19.08
C GLY A 206 1.92 0.47 -19.71
N ASN A 207 1.95 0.53 -21.05
CA ASN A 207 3.08 1.06 -21.81
C ASN A 207 2.70 1.60 -23.20
N ASP A 208 1.43 1.98 -23.39
CA ASP A 208 0.99 2.74 -24.56
C ASP A 208 0.27 3.99 -24.06
N GLU A 209 0.45 5.09 -24.79
CA GLU A 209 0.18 6.49 -24.38
C GLU A 209 -1.25 6.80 -23.90
N ASP A 210 -2.18 5.83 -23.87
CA ASP A 210 -3.58 6.02 -23.49
C ASP A 210 -4.21 4.91 -22.60
N ASP A 211 -3.43 3.94 -22.07
CA ASP A 211 -4.02 2.84 -21.29
C ASP A 211 -3.87 2.99 -19.77
N HIS A 212 -4.99 3.34 -19.12
CA HIS A 212 -5.12 3.28 -17.67
C HIS A 212 -5.24 1.82 -17.17
N ALA A 213 -4.47 1.47 -16.14
CA ALA A 213 -4.70 0.23 -15.40
C ALA A 213 -6.01 0.33 -14.58
N ILE A 214 -7.12 -0.14 -15.15
CA ILE A 214 -8.42 -0.20 -14.46
C ILE A 214 -8.48 -1.46 -13.57
N PHE A 215 -8.20 -1.29 -12.28
CA PHE A 215 -8.43 -2.34 -11.29
C PHE A 215 -9.90 -2.39 -10.89
N ASN A 216 -10.67 -3.24 -11.57
CA ASN A 216 -12.06 -3.58 -11.19
C ASN A 216 -12.15 -4.66 -10.09
N SER A 217 -11.06 -4.96 -9.37
CA SER A 217 -11.01 -6.00 -8.34
C SER A 217 -10.32 -5.53 -7.05
N VAL A 218 -10.70 -6.15 -5.93
CA VAL A 218 -10.12 -5.90 -4.61
C VAL A 218 -8.77 -6.59 -4.52
N ILE A 219 -7.68 -5.81 -4.49
CA ILE A 219 -6.34 -6.31 -4.15
C ILE A 219 -6.35 -6.64 -2.66
N HIS A 220 -6.31 -7.94 -2.33
CA HIS A 220 -6.14 -8.40 -0.95
C HIS A 220 -4.65 -8.55 -0.65
N PRO A 221 -4.06 -7.71 0.21
CA PRO A 221 -2.72 -7.98 0.72
C PRO A 221 -2.75 -9.27 1.56
N ARG A 222 -1.67 -10.05 1.47
CA ARG A 222 -1.52 -11.31 2.21
C ARG A 222 -1.31 -10.99 3.70
N ILE A 223 -2.32 -11.20 4.55
CA ILE A 223 -2.23 -11.00 6.01
C ILE A 223 -2.16 -12.36 6.74
N LYS A 224 -1.39 -12.41 7.85
CA LYS A 224 -1.36 -13.54 8.79
C LYS A 224 -2.77 -13.81 9.37
N PRO A 225 -3.14 -15.06 9.68
CA PRO A 225 -4.55 -15.48 9.82
C PRO A 225 -5.42 -14.88 10.94
N ASN A 226 -4.95 -13.96 11.80
CA ASN A 226 -5.60 -13.69 13.10
C ASN A 226 -5.93 -12.21 13.41
N LYS A 227 -6.24 -11.36 12.42
CA LYS A 227 -6.86 -10.05 12.70
C LYS A 227 -8.09 -9.83 11.81
N PRO A 228 -9.31 -9.69 12.36
CA PRO A 228 -10.48 -9.31 11.58
C PRO A 228 -10.37 -7.87 11.10
N LEU A 229 -10.82 -7.62 9.86
CA LEU A 229 -10.91 -6.28 9.29
C LEU A 229 -11.97 -5.45 10.03
N PRO A 230 -11.78 -4.12 10.20
CA PRO A 230 -12.87 -3.24 10.60
C PRO A 230 -13.98 -3.28 9.53
N SER A 231 -15.24 -3.28 9.98
CA SER A 231 -16.40 -3.41 9.10
C SER A 231 -16.48 -2.25 8.10
N ASN A 232 -16.66 -2.61 6.83
CA ASN A 232 -16.80 -1.66 5.73
C ASN A 232 -18.16 -0.95 5.84
N ARG A 233 -18.18 0.37 6.08
CA ARG A 233 -19.42 1.16 6.20
C ARG A 233 -20.00 1.65 4.87
N TYR A 234 -19.34 1.45 3.73
CA TYR A 234 -19.82 1.93 2.43
C TYR A 234 -19.59 0.89 1.31
N PRO A 235 -20.65 0.21 0.83
CA PRO A 235 -20.54 -0.72 -0.29
C PRO A 235 -20.42 0.07 -1.61
N GLY A 236 -19.38 -0.18 -2.42
CA GLY A 236 -19.33 0.36 -3.78
C GLY A 236 -17.94 0.45 -4.42
N ARG A 237 -16.97 1.13 -3.81
CA ARG A 237 -15.58 1.23 -4.30
C ARG A 237 -14.66 1.61 -3.16
N LYS A 238 -13.42 1.12 -3.16
CA LYS A 238 -12.16 1.86 -2.89
C LYS A 238 -11.00 0.87 -2.72
N LEU A 239 -9.91 1.16 -3.43
CA LEU A 239 -8.58 0.57 -3.24
C LEU A 239 -8.22 0.65 -1.75
N GLN A 240 -8.12 -0.50 -1.08
CA GLN A 240 -7.72 -0.58 0.32
C GLN A 240 -6.26 -1.02 0.38
N ILE A 241 -5.36 -0.08 0.64
CA ILE A 241 -3.94 -0.37 0.81
C ILE A 241 -3.67 -0.53 2.29
N ALA A 242 -3.21 -1.72 2.69
CA ALA A 242 -2.67 -1.98 4.02
C ALA A 242 -1.15 -1.87 3.93
N GLY A 243 -0.64 -0.64 4.04
CA GLY A 243 0.78 -0.32 3.89
C GLY A 243 0.99 1.12 3.42
N ASP A 244 2.25 1.50 3.27
CA ASP A 244 2.63 2.82 2.77
C ASP A 244 2.36 2.91 1.26
N VAL A 245 1.97 4.10 0.81
CA VAL A 245 1.85 4.44 -0.61
C VAL A 245 2.87 5.53 -0.89
N GLU A 246 3.90 5.18 -1.65
CA GLU A 246 4.92 6.12 -2.08
C GLU A 246 4.72 6.44 -3.57
N PHE A 247 4.53 7.72 -3.87
CA PHE A 247 4.57 8.23 -5.23
C PHE A 247 5.96 8.83 -5.44
N GLN A 248 6.74 8.29 -6.39
CA GLN A 248 8.08 8.79 -6.69
C GLN A 248 8.07 10.13 -7.46
N GLU A 249 6.90 10.51 -7.97
CA GLU A 249 6.68 11.77 -8.70
C GLU A 249 5.33 12.42 -8.27
N ILE A 250 4.84 13.36 -9.09
CA ILE A 250 3.61 14.11 -8.86
C ILE A 250 2.38 13.22 -9.07
N LEU A 251 1.51 13.15 -8.06
CA LEU A 251 0.15 12.62 -8.23
C LEU A 251 -0.76 13.73 -8.78
N SER A 252 -1.15 13.62 -10.05
CA SER A 252 -2.10 14.53 -10.70
C SER A 252 -3.41 13.81 -10.99
N THR A 253 -4.54 14.48 -10.72
CA THR A 253 -5.89 13.97 -11.02
C THR A 253 -6.68 15.04 -11.77
N PRO A 254 -7.08 14.81 -13.04
CA PRO A 254 -7.77 15.82 -13.84
C PRO A 254 -9.15 16.21 -13.28
N ASP A 255 -9.86 15.25 -12.65
CA ASP A 255 -11.22 15.46 -12.11
C ASP A 255 -11.24 15.68 -10.59
N GLY A 256 -10.07 15.94 -9.99
CA GLY A 256 -9.90 16.16 -8.55
C GLY A 256 -9.64 14.90 -7.73
N MET A 257 -9.08 15.11 -6.52
CA MET A 257 -8.71 14.05 -5.59
C MET A 257 -9.51 14.16 -4.30
N ILE A 258 -10.15 13.06 -3.88
CA ILE A 258 -10.82 12.97 -2.58
C ILE A 258 -10.02 12.02 -1.68
N VAL A 259 -9.38 12.57 -0.66
CA VAL A 259 -8.71 11.81 0.40
C VAL A 259 -9.64 11.72 1.61
N SER A 260 -9.98 10.52 2.04
CA SER A 260 -10.81 10.28 3.24
C SER A 260 -10.07 9.33 4.19
N ALA A 261 -9.76 9.79 5.40
CA ALA A 261 -9.19 8.94 6.44
C ALA A 261 -10.24 8.59 7.49
N GLY A 262 -10.16 7.39 8.07
CA GLY A 262 -11.00 6.98 9.20
C GLY A 262 -10.57 7.59 10.55
N LYS A 263 -9.39 8.21 10.59
CA LYS A 263 -8.82 8.95 11.72
C LYS A 263 -8.18 10.24 11.18
N ASP A 264 -6.86 10.37 11.31
CA ASP A 264 -6.11 11.56 10.95
C ASP A 264 -5.51 11.46 9.55
N ILE A 265 -5.40 12.61 8.87
CA ILE A 265 -4.53 12.81 7.72
C ILE A 265 -3.33 13.62 8.21
N SER A 266 -2.13 13.03 8.19
CA SER A 266 -0.89 13.73 8.53
C SER A 266 -0.13 14.11 7.26
N LEU A 267 0.11 15.40 7.05
CA LEU A 267 0.94 15.92 5.96
C LEU A 267 2.22 16.50 6.57
N ILE A 268 3.34 15.81 6.40
CA ILE A 268 4.64 16.22 6.98
C ILE A 268 5.50 16.75 5.83
N SER A 269 5.82 18.04 5.88
CA SER A 269 6.66 18.69 4.87
C SER A 269 7.60 19.70 5.52
N ASN A 270 8.90 19.56 5.27
CA ASN A 270 9.91 20.53 5.73
C ASN A 270 9.76 21.90 5.06
N SER A 271 9.11 21.95 3.89
CA SER A 271 8.91 23.16 3.10
C SER A 271 7.48 23.70 3.19
N GLY A 272 6.61 23.06 3.99
CA GLY A 272 5.20 23.41 4.15
C GLY A 272 4.24 22.74 3.16
N VAL A 273 2.94 23.00 3.34
CA VAL A 273 1.85 22.52 2.49
C VAL A 273 1.31 23.70 1.68
N TYR A 274 1.36 23.61 0.35
CA TYR A 274 0.88 24.67 -0.54
C TYR A 274 -0.48 24.29 -1.15
N ILE A 275 -1.52 25.07 -0.87
CA ILE A 275 -2.87 24.86 -1.41
C ILE A 275 -3.19 26.03 -2.35
N LYS A 276 -3.20 25.76 -3.65
CA LYS A 276 -3.59 26.72 -4.69
C LYS A 276 -4.85 26.24 -5.38
N THR A 277 -5.75 27.17 -5.69
CA THR A 277 -6.91 26.91 -6.53
C THR A 277 -6.81 27.80 -7.77
N ASP A 278 -6.98 27.20 -8.95
CA ASP A 278 -6.96 27.95 -10.21
C ASP A 278 -8.32 28.61 -10.51
N ASN A 279 -9.38 28.18 -9.82
CA ASN A 279 -10.69 28.85 -9.78
C ASN A 279 -10.90 29.52 -8.41
N PRO A 280 -11.57 30.68 -8.30
CA PRO A 280 -11.71 31.46 -7.06
C PRO A 280 -12.61 30.81 -5.97
N GLY A 281 -12.76 29.48 -5.95
CA GLY A 281 -13.47 28.75 -4.90
C GLY A 281 -12.74 28.84 -3.54
N ALA A 282 -13.52 28.91 -2.46
CA ALA A 282 -12.96 28.98 -1.10
C ALA A 282 -12.35 27.62 -0.69
N ASN A 283 -11.12 27.64 -0.19
CA ASN A 283 -10.56 26.53 0.59
C ASN A 283 -11.11 26.63 2.02
N ASN A 284 -12.03 25.73 2.37
CA ASN A 284 -12.67 25.75 3.68
C ASN A 284 -12.03 24.69 4.58
N LEU A 285 -11.52 25.12 5.74
CA LEU A 285 -11.19 24.23 6.85
C LEU A 285 -12.34 24.26 7.86
N GLY A 286 -13.08 23.16 7.96
CA GLY A 286 -14.10 22.99 9.00
C GLY A 286 -13.46 22.46 10.28
N GLY A 287 -13.43 23.26 11.35
CA GLY A 287 -12.95 22.83 12.67
C GLY A 287 -11.99 23.80 13.34
N HIS A 288 -11.15 23.26 14.24
CA HIS A 288 -10.12 24.03 14.94
C HIS A 288 -8.84 24.11 14.10
N LEU A 289 -8.26 25.30 14.00
CA LEU A 289 -6.94 25.52 13.45
C LEU A 289 -5.99 25.88 14.60
N ILE A 290 -4.94 25.09 14.79
CA ILE A 290 -3.85 25.40 15.72
C ILE A 290 -2.65 25.81 14.88
N VAL A 291 -2.08 26.98 15.18
CA VAL A 291 -0.85 27.48 14.56
C VAL A 291 0.16 27.66 15.69
N GLU A 292 1.26 26.90 15.67
CA GLU A 292 2.28 26.93 16.74
C GLU A 292 3.17 28.19 16.68
N LYS A 293 3.16 28.88 15.55
CA LYS A 293 3.94 30.10 15.29
C LYS A 293 3.03 31.21 14.77
N ASP A 294 3.49 31.97 13.79
CA ASP A 294 2.79 33.14 13.28
C ASP A 294 1.75 32.80 12.21
N LEU A 295 0.62 33.52 12.23
CA LEU A 295 -0.39 33.53 11.17
C LEU A 295 -0.30 34.84 10.38
N ARG A 296 0.18 34.77 9.14
CA ARG A 296 0.17 35.91 8.20
C ARG A 296 -1.06 35.86 7.30
N VAL A 297 -1.90 36.89 7.34
CA VAL A 297 -3.08 37.04 6.48
C VAL A 297 -2.86 38.23 5.54
N LEU A 298 -2.73 37.98 4.24
CA LEU A 298 -2.57 39.05 3.23
C LEU A 298 -3.88 39.82 2.97
N GLY A 299 -5.02 39.18 3.26
CA GLY A 299 -6.35 39.75 3.11
C GLY A 299 -6.98 40.14 4.45
N LYS A 300 -8.29 39.90 4.57
CA LYS A 300 -9.05 40.17 5.80
C LYS A 300 -9.16 38.91 6.66
N LEU A 301 -8.94 39.06 7.97
CA LEU A 301 -9.34 38.08 8.98
C LEU A 301 -10.69 38.49 9.57
N ASN A 302 -11.77 37.87 9.10
CA ASN A 302 -13.13 38.08 9.62
C ASN A 302 -13.44 37.01 10.68
N ALA A 303 -13.85 37.42 11.88
CA ALA A 303 -14.24 36.51 12.94
C ALA A 303 -15.37 37.12 13.77
N LYS A 304 -16.25 36.30 14.35
CA LYS A 304 -17.30 36.76 15.27
C LYS A 304 -16.69 37.40 16.53
N THR A 305 -15.58 36.85 17.00
CA THR A 305 -14.73 37.41 18.07
C THR A 305 -13.26 37.23 17.68
N LYS A 306 -12.42 38.21 18.01
CA LYS A 306 -10.96 38.14 17.82
C LYS A 306 -10.31 38.14 19.21
N GLN A 307 -10.29 36.97 19.84
CA GLN A 307 -9.76 36.80 21.19
C GLN A 307 -8.38 36.15 21.14
N PHE A 308 -7.53 36.55 22.09
CA PHE A 308 -6.26 35.88 22.35
C PHE A 308 -6.11 35.67 23.85
N VAL A 309 -5.38 34.63 24.20
CA VAL A 309 -5.13 34.20 25.57
C VAL A 309 -3.64 34.38 25.85
N ILE A 310 -3.31 34.93 27.01
CA ILE A 310 -1.94 35.03 27.51
C ILE A 310 -1.87 34.47 28.92
N ASP A 311 -0.68 34.05 29.35
CA ASP A 311 -0.44 33.63 30.73
C ASP A 311 -0.79 34.77 31.69
N HIS A 312 -1.42 34.45 32.83
CA HIS A 312 -1.68 35.48 33.84
C HIS A 312 -0.36 35.87 34.53
N PRO A 313 0.01 37.17 34.54
CA PRO A 313 1.36 37.61 34.90
C PRO A 313 1.73 37.32 36.37
N THR A 314 0.74 37.19 37.25
CA THR A 314 0.93 36.94 38.69
C THR A 314 0.29 35.64 39.20
N ASN A 315 -0.37 34.84 38.35
CA ASN A 315 -1.09 33.64 38.79
C ASN A 315 -0.92 32.50 37.78
N HIS A 316 -0.02 31.56 38.07
CA HIS A 316 0.33 30.46 37.15
C HIS A 316 -0.78 29.43 36.91
N GLU A 317 -1.91 29.50 37.61
CA GLU A 317 -3.07 28.61 37.41
C GLU A 317 -4.16 29.26 36.54
N LYS A 318 -3.93 30.46 36.01
CA LYS A 318 -4.92 31.22 35.25
C LYS A 318 -4.32 31.79 33.97
N ASP A 319 -5.21 32.01 33.01
CA ASP A 319 -4.93 32.77 31.81
C ASP A 319 -5.72 34.08 31.80
N LEU A 320 -5.21 35.08 31.07
CA LEU A 320 -5.95 36.29 30.73
C LEU A 320 -6.46 36.21 29.29
N GLN A 321 -7.78 36.24 29.13
CA GLN A 321 -8.42 36.34 27.82
C GLN A 321 -8.70 37.81 27.46
N HIS A 322 -8.15 38.25 26.35
CA HIS A 322 -8.37 39.59 25.80
C HIS A 322 -9.10 39.52 24.46
N SER A 323 -9.72 40.64 24.05
CA SER A 323 -10.26 40.82 22.71
C SER A 323 -9.55 42.00 22.03
N THR A 324 -9.23 41.85 20.75
CA THR A 324 -8.47 42.86 20.00
C THR A 324 -9.25 44.17 19.85
N LEU A 325 -8.59 45.29 20.18
CA LEU A 325 -8.91 46.63 19.70
C LEU A 325 -7.94 46.99 18.56
N GLU A 326 -8.43 47.60 17.48
CA GLU A 326 -7.58 47.99 16.35
C GLU A 326 -6.98 49.38 16.62
N GLY A 327 -5.65 49.46 16.75
CA GLY A 327 -4.90 50.69 17.00
C GLY A 327 -3.38 50.48 16.87
N PRO A 328 -2.58 51.56 16.78
CA PRO A 328 -1.13 51.50 16.60
C PRO A 328 -0.36 51.14 17.89
N GLU A 329 -1.03 50.57 18.89
CA GLU A 329 -0.45 50.17 20.17
C GLU A 329 -1.15 48.90 20.68
N ILE A 330 -0.42 48.10 21.45
CA ILE A 330 -1.00 46.93 22.14
C ILE A 330 -1.65 47.42 23.45
N GLY A 331 -2.72 48.20 23.28
CA GLY A 331 -3.39 48.91 24.36
C GLY A 331 -4.35 48.03 25.16
N VAL A 332 -4.44 48.33 26.45
CA VAL A 332 -5.52 47.85 27.34
C VAL A 332 -6.33 49.06 27.82
N TYR A 333 -7.62 48.85 28.03
CA TYR A 333 -8.50 49.86 28.61
C TYR A 333 -9.36 49.26 29.72
N TYR A 334 -9.54 50.04 30.78
CA TYR A 334 -10.39 49.70 31.91
C TYR A 334 -11.39 50.83 32.08
N ARG A 335 -12.67 50.51 32.25
CA ARG A 335 -13.72 51.52 32.41
C ARG A 335 -14.69 51.16 33.51
N GLY A 336 -15.29 52.18 34.11
CA GLY A 336 -16.32 51.99 35.11
C GLY A 336 -17.08 53.27 35.44
N GLU A 337 -17.96 53.15 36.43
CA GLU A 337 -18.66 54.26 37.07
C GLU A 337 -18.21 54.40 38.51
N SER A 338 -18.19 55.62 39.04
CA SER A 338 -17.99 55.86 40.47
C SER A 338 -18.65 57.16 40.91
N GLN A 339 -18.57 57.45 42.21
CA GLN A 339 -19.16 58.62 42.85
C GLN A 339 -18.17 59.25 43.84
N LEU A 340 -18.15 60.58 43.90
CA LEU A 340 -17.39 61.30 44.92
C LEU A 340 -18.00 61.09 46.31
N ILE A 341 -17.14 61.03 47.32
CA ILE A 341 -17.51 61.07 48.75
C ILE A 341 -16.84 62.30 49.34
N ASN A 342 -17.65 63.30 49.72
CA ASN A 342 -17.17 64.59 50.23
C ASN A 342 -16.18 65.28 49.26
N GLY A 343 -16.46 65.21 47.95
CA GLY A 343 -15.66 65.88 46.91
C GLY A 343 -14.46 65.08 46.41
N LYS A 344 -14.18 63.87 46.92
CA LYS A 344 -13.07 63.02 46.45
C LYS A 344 -13.44 61.53 46.44
N THR A 345 -12.82 60.75 45.56
CA THR A 345 -12.83 59.28 45.65
C THR A 345 -11.54 58.68 45.08
N THR A 346 -11.28 57.40 45.34
CA THR A 346 -10.14 56.64 44.80
C THR A 346 -10.67 55.42 44.05
N ILE A 347 -10.14 55.19 42.84
CA ILE A 347 -10.45 54.04 42.01
C ILE A 347 -9.28 53.08 42.04
N VAL A 348 -9.57 51.80 42.30
CA VAL A 348 -8.59 50.71 42.32
C VAL A 348 -8.77 49.89 41.03
N LEU A 349 -7.68 49.70 40.29
CA LEU A 349 -7.59 48.89 39.09
C LEU A 349 -7.34 47.42 39.47
N PRO A 350 -7.56 46.48 38.53
CA PRO A 350 -7.25 45.07 38.79
C PRO A 350 -5.80 44.86 39.26
N GLU A 351 -5.59 43.89 40.15
CA GLU A 351 -4.30 43.63 40.80
C GLU A 351 -3.14 43.41 39.80
N TYR A 352 -3.44 42.81 38.64
CA TYR A 352 -2.46 42.57 37.59
C TYR A 352 -2.10 43.80 36.75
N PHE A 353 -2.80 44.94 36.90
CA PHE A 353 -2.64 46.12 36.05
C PHE A 353 -1.19 46.64 36.05
N GLU A 354 -0.57 46.69 37.23
CA GLU A 354 0.80 47.18 37.37
C GLU A 354 1.83 46.23 36.74
N ALA A 355 1.58 44.92 36.78
CA ALA A 355 2.46 43.93 36.16
C ALA A 355 2.29 43.87 34.64
N LEU A 356 1.08 44.14 34.14
CA LEU A 356 0.73 44.02 32.73
C LEU A 356 1.09 45.26 31.92
N THR A 357 1.24 46.43 32.53
CA THR A 357 1.33 47.71 31.80
C THR A 357 2.54 48.56 32.17
N HIS A 358 3.10 49.24 31.17
CA HIS A 358 4.12 50.26 31.34
C HIS A 358 3.65 51.36 32.32
N ALA A 359 4.56 51.88 33.14
CA ALA A 359 4.27 52.94 34.11
C ALA A 359 4.00 54.30 33.44
N GLU A 360 4.69 54.53 32.34
CA GLU A 360 4.59 55.67 31.44
C GLU A 360 3.37 55.60 30.52
N ASN A 361 2.96 56.74 29.96
CA ASN A 361 1.89 56.87 28.96
C ASN A 361 0.50 56.36 29.38
N ARG A 362 0.28 56.12 30.67
CA ARG A 362 -1.06 55.85 31.23
C ARG A 362 -1.92 57.10 31.18
N THR A 363 -3.13 56.99 30.64
CA THR A 363 -4.08 58.11 30.53
C THR A 363 -5.36 57.81 31.28
N VAL A 364 -5.82 58.78 32.08
CA VAL A 364 -7.13 58.71 32.76
C VAL A 364 -8.08 59.73 32.12
N LEU A 365 -9.21 59.25 31.63
CA LEU A 365 -10.32 60.05 31.13
C LEU A 365 -11.47 59.96 32.14
N ILE A 366 -12.04 61.10 32.51
CA ILE A 366 -13.20 61.18 33.41
C ILE A 366 -14.27 62.08 32.82
N THR A 367 -15.53 61.69 32.98
CA THR A 367 -16.69 62.45 32.49
C THR A 367 -17.75 62.52 33.58
N PRO A 368 -18.13 63.72 34.07
CA PRO A 368 -19.25 63.88 34.99
C PRO A 368 -20.54 63.30 34.42
N LYS A 369 -21.30 62.58 35.25
CA LYS A 369 -22.62 62.04 34.94
C LYS A 369 -23.69 62.95 35.56
N CYS A 370 -24.60 63.46 34.74
CA CYS A 370 -25.71 64.31 35.17
C CYS A 370 -27.02 63.67 34.72
N ASP A 371 -27.82 63.18 35.66
CA ASP A 371 -29.11 62.56 35.36
C ASP A 371 -30.23 63.64 35.27
N PRO A 372 -31.34 63.40 34.54
CA PRO A 372 -32.45 64.35 34.45
C PRO A 372 -33.01 64.71 35.84
N GLY A 373 -33.03 66.01 36.16
CA GLY A 373 -33.45 66.53 37.47
C GLY A 373 -32.28 66.90 38.40
N GLU A 374 -31.04 66.57 38.04
CA GLU A 374 -29.84 67.08 38.71
C GLU A 374 -29.46 68.45 38.15
N ASN A 375 -29.56 69.49 38.98
CA ASN A 375 -29.30 70.88 38.56
C ASN A 375 -27.90 71.38 38.94
N LYS A 376 -27.04 70.51 39.48
CA LYS A 376 -25.68 70.86 39.94
C LYS A 376 -24.67 69.81 39.49
N THR A 377 -23.70 70.25 38.69
CA THR A 377 -22.56 69.45 38.27
C THR A 377 -21.26 70.09 38.73
N SER A 378 -20.25 69.26 38.98
CA SER A 378 -18.89 69.71 39.27
C SER A 378 -17.95 69.29 38.15
N ALA A 379 -17.03 70.19 37.78
CA ALA A 379 -15.87 69.79 36.99
C ALA A 379 -14.97 68.88 37.85
N LEU A 380 -14.34 67.89 37.22
CA LEU A 380 -13.55 66.87 37.91
C LEU A 380 -12.09 66.89 37.43
N ALA A 381 -11.18 66.56 38.33
CA ALA A 381 -9.78 66.30 38.02
C ALA A 381 -9.40 64.88 38.47
N ALA A 382 -8.55 64.19 37.69
CA ALA A 382 -7.96 62.90 38.05
C ALA A 382 -6.46 63.05 38.33
N SER A 383 -5.94 62.26 39.27
CA SER A 383 -4.50 62.05 39.41
C SER A 383 -3.98 61.05 38.36
N ALA A 384 -2.66 61.03 38.17
CA ALA A 384 -2.01 59.91 37.49
C ALA A 384 -2.28 58.59 38.22
N VAL A 385 -2.19 57.47 37.48
CA VAL A 385 -2.27 56.12 38.04
C VAL A 385 -0.94 55.78 38.71
N ARG A 386 -0.99 55.40 39.99
CA ARG A 386 0.18 54.92 40.75
C ARG A 386 -0.26 53.78 41.66
N ASN A 387 0.52 52.70 41.72
CA ASN A 387 0.27 51.54 42.58
C ASN A 387 -1.14 50.94 42.39
N GLY A 388 -1.58 50.83 41.14
CA GLY A 388 -2.86 50.24 40.75
C GLY A 388 -4.07 51.13 41.03
N GLN A 389 -3.89 52.41 41.32
CA GLN A 389 -5.01 53.29 41.68
C GLN A 389 -4.82 54.74 41.21
N PHE A 390 -5.94 55.47 41.12
CA PHE A 390 -5.95 56.92 40.90
C PHE A 390 -7.08 57.58 41.69
N SER A 391 -6.95 58.87 41.97
CA SER A 391 -7.96 59.64 42.70
C SER A 391 -8.68 60.62 41.80
N VAL A 392 -9.95 60.87 42.08
CA VAL A 392 -10.79 61.86 41.39
C VAL A 392 -11.33 62.85 42.40
N THR A 393 -11.23 64.14 42.08
CA THR A 393 -11.68 65.25 42.94
C THR A 393 -12.57 66.23 42.19
N ALA A 394 -13.59 66.76 42.87
CA ALA A 394 -14.30 67.94 42.38
C ALA A 394 -13.37 69.17 42.41
N ILE A 395 -13.41 69.97 41.35
CA ILE A 395 -12.67 71.23 41.23
C ILE A 395 -13.39 72.36 41.99
N ASP A 396 -14.70 72.22 42.19
CA ASP A 396 -15.57 73.17 42.87
C ASP A 396 -16.41 72.48 43.96
N ASP A 397 -17.17 73.27 44.72
CA ASP A 397 -18.05 72.78 45.80
C ASP A 397 -19.50 72.52 45.33
N ASN A 398 -19.79 72.53 44.02
CA ASN A 398 -21.16 72.46 43.50
C ASN A 398 -21.84 71.12 43.77
N ASN A 399 -21.11 70.02 43.63
CA ASN A 399 -21.61 68.66 43.84
C ASN A 399 -20.55 67.74 44.45
N LYS A 400 -20.48 67.69 45.79
CA LYS A 400 -19.57 66.82 46.55
C LYS A 400 -19.86 65.31 46.41
N ARG A 401 -20.93 64.95 45.71
CA ARG A 401 -21.38 63.58 45.44
C ARG A 401 -21.54 63.33 43.94
N GLN A 402 -20.82 64.08 43.09
CA GLN A 402 -20.85 63.94 41.63
C GLN A 402 -20.56 62.49 41.22
N ARG A 403 -21.48 61.89 40.46
CA ARG A 403 -21.26 60.62 39.77
C ARG A 403 -20.45 60.86 38.49
N PHE A 404 -19.64 59.89 38.06
CA PHE A 404 -18.84 60.03 36.85
C PHE A 404 -18.50 58.68 36.22
N TYR A 405 -18.26 58.72 34.91
CA TYR A 405 -17.62 57.63 34.17
C TYR A 405 -16.12 57.83 34.18
N TRP A 406 -15.36 56.75 34.19
CA TRP A 406 -13.91 56.78 34.05
C TRP A 406 -13.42 55.73 33.05
N GLU A 407 -12.33 56.05 32.37
CA GLU A 407 -11.58 55.14 31.51
C GLU A 407 -10.07 55.33 31.75
N VAL A 408 -9.34 54.23 31.92
CA VAL A 408 -7.87 54.20 31.98
C VAL A 408 -7.35 53.47 30.76
N LYS A 409 -6.45 54.10 30.01
CA LYS A 409 -5.70 53.49 28.90
C LYS A 409 -4.24 53.32 29.28
N ALA A 410 -3.66 52.18 28.93
CA ALA A 410 -2.26 51.88 29.14
C ALA A 410 -1.72 50.93 28.06
N VAL A 411 -0.39 50.91 27.89
CA VAL A 411 0.30 50.03 26.94
C VAL A 411 0.85 48.81 27.68
N ARG A 412 0.68 47.64 27.10
CA ARG A 412 1.20 46.37 27.64
C ARG A 412 2.74 46.35 27.71
N SER A 413 3.29 45.87 28.81
CA SER A 413 4.74 45.75 29.05
C SER A 413 5.28 44.33 28.93
N ASP A 414 4.41 43.34 28.76
CA ASP A 414 4.78 41.93 28.61
C ASP A 414 5.21 41.56 27.18
N VAL A 415 5.14 42.50 26.24
CA VAL A 415 5.53 42.36 24.84
C VAL A 415 6.32 43.59 24.38
N PRO A 416 7.24 43.47 23.41
CA PRO A 416 7.89 44.62 22.81
C PRO A 416 6.86 45.62 22.25
N HIS A 417 7.21 46.91 22.23
CA HIS A 417 6.40 47.92 21.55
C HIS A 417 6.11 47.52 20.11
N LEU A 418 4.90 47.81 19.65
CA LEU A 418 4.51 47.55 18.26
C LEU A 418 5.34 48.44 17.34
N ASP A 419 6.13 47.82 16.47
CA ASP A 419 6.71 48.52 15.34
C ASP A 419 5.61 48.74 14.29
N VAL A 420 5.14 49.98 14.20
CA VAL A 420 4.04 50.38 13.32
C VAL A 420 4.50 50.50 11.86
N GLU A 421 5.81 50.58 11.62
CA GLU A 421 6.41 50.81 10.30
C GLU A 421 7.54 49.82 10.02
N VAL A 422 7.18 48.58 9.72
CA VAL A 422 8.14 47.54 9.34
C VAL A 422 8.57 47.63 7.88
N VAL A 423 9.84 47.34 7.59
CA VAL A 423 10.38 47.25 6.21
C VAL A 423 9.60 46.19 5.44
N LYS A 424 9.12 46.54 4.24
CA LYS A 424 8.47 45.57 3.32
C LYS A 424 9.42 44.40 3.03
N THR A 425 9.10 43.22 3.56
CA THR A 425 9.73 41.97 3.13
C THR A 425 9.30 41.65 1.70
N THR A 426 10.23 41.77 0.75
CA THR A 426 10.10 41.18 -0.59
C THR A 426 10.26 39.66 -0.47
N ASP A 427 9.18 38.97 -0.11
CA ASP A 427 9.12 37.52 -0.27
C ASP A 427 8.99 37.22 -1.77
N THR A 428 10.12 36.93 -2.41
CA THR A 428 10.16 36.23 -3.70
C THR A 428 9.61 34.82 -3.51
N LEU A 429 8.28 34.69 -3.47
CA LEU A 429 7.64 33.42 -3.79
C LEU A 429 7.94 33.15 -5.26
N VAL A 430 8.93 32.26 -5.45
CA VAL A 430 9.38 31.76 -6.74
C VAL A 430 8.18 31.29 -7.54
N LYS A 431 7.83 32.05 -8.59
CA LYS A 431 7.15 31.51 -9.75
C LYS A 431 8.10 30.49 -10.39
N LYS A 432 7.89 29.21 -10.14
CA LYS A 432 8.23 28.14 -11.07
C LYS A 432 7.05 27.21 -11.18
#